data_AF-A0A950UVD9-F1
#
_entry.id   AF-A0A950UVD9-F1
#
_cell.length_a   1.000
_cell.length_b   1.000
_cell.length_c   1.000
_cell.angle_alpha   90.00
_cell.angle_beta   90.00
_cell.angle_gamma   90.00
#
_symmetry.space_group_name_H-M   'P 1'
#
loop_
_entity.id
_entity.type
_entity.pdbx_description
1 polymer ?
#
loop_
_entity_poly.entity_id
_entity_poly.type
_entity_poly.pdbx_seq_one_letter_code
_entity_poly.pdbx_strand_id
1 'polypeptide(L)'
;PIRIPDHVLVRETIDNCLREAMDVGGLIDVLRGIESGQVRTAAIDTPEPSVFCHEILNANPYAYLDDAPLEERRARAVTLRRTTRDDGDGTGKLDPAAIAEVSAESWPVVRDADELHDALTTLIVLPPVRAWQGWFDELVEQRRATSLHLSSRAESRDGALWTCAERLALARIAYRDATIAPHIAEIVSGELPESRDEAAAEVLRGWLECSGPVTVASLAERLAIEPSAIEAALMRLETQGQVLRGRFSGDDAAEEFCNRRVLARIHRLTIGRLRREIEPVTSAQFVAFLQRWQHVAPGSRLHGVDGTLQVVRQLEGYELPAAAWEASVLPSRIAGYRPEYLDRLCYAGDVMWGRLTPHPALEPRTGDHASKVRPTRLAPISLFLRANGEELIVRREANDAALSHAAREVLERIEQLRAPFFPEIARSTKRLPSEVEEALWQLIAAGLVTADGFDALRALTDAKRRLGEKGLRARPRSSGGRWTLLHAASERIEPEAFARRLLARWGVVFRDVIARESLAPRWRELLLVLRRMEARGEIRGGRFITGFVGEQFALPEALEALRALRRAGGETETVAVSAYDPLNLGGVILPAAAPGPLRSVLTAASG
;
A
#
# COMPACT_ATOMS: atom_id res chain seq x y z
N PRO A 1 -14.53 24.33 -19.45
CA PRO A 1 -14.88 23.76 -20.77
C PRO A 1 -13.63 23.45 -21.60
N ILE A 2 -13.47 22.20 -22.04
CA ILE A 2 -12.35 21.77 -22.90
C ILE A 2 -12.50 22.46 -24.26
N ARG A 3 -11.44 23.14 -24.72
CA ARG A 3 -11.44 23.83 -26.02
C ARG A 3 -11.13 22.82 -27.11
N ILE A 4 -12.14 22.43 -27.89
CA ILE A 4 -12.00 21.43 -28.95
C ILE A 4 -11.22 22.04 -30.13
N PRO A 5 -10.11 21.43 -30.58
CA PRO A 5 -9.37 21.88 -31.75
C PRO A 5 -10.23 21.83 -33.02
N ASP A 6 -10.19 22.88 -33.85
CA ASP A 6 -10.86 22.90 -35.16
C ASP A 6 -10.04 22.09 -36.18
N HIS A 7 -10.17 20.77 -36.09
CA HIS A 7 -9.48 19.82 -36.94
C HIS A 7 -10.45 18.75 -37.44
N VAL A 8 -10.37 18.38 -38.72
CA VAL A 8 -11.32 17.44 -39.37
C VAL A 8 -11.36 16.09 -38.66
N LEU A 9 -10.21 15.49 -38.36
CA LEU A 9 -10.16 14.21 -37.64
C LEU A 9 -10.72 14.29 -36.22
N VAL A 10 -10.60 15.43 -35.54
CA VAL A 10 -11.15 15.60 -34.19
C VAL A 10 -12.67 15.68 -34.27
N ARG A 11 -13.22 16.40 -35.25
CA ARG A 11 -14.67 16.47 -35.48
C ARG A 11 -15.26 15.12 -35.84
N GLU A 12 -14.61 14.38 -36.74
CA GLU A 12 -15.05 13.03 -37.13
C GLU A 12 -15.01 12.06 -35.94
N THR A 13 -13.93 12.11 -35.14
CA THR A 13 -13.81 11.25 -33.95
C THR A 13 -14.91 11.56 -32.93
N ILE A 14 -15.23 12.85 -32.73
CA ILE A 14 -16.31 13.26 -31.85
C ILE A 14 -17.67 12.77 -32.39
N ASP A 15 -17.93 12.89 -33.69
CA ASP A 15 -19.18 12.42 -34.29
C ASP A 15 -19.33 10.90 -34.15
N ASN A 16 -18.29 10.14 -34.47
CA ASN A 16 -18.28 8.68 -34.33
C ASN A 16 -18.46 8.27 -32.87
N CYS A 17 -17.79 8.94 -31.92
CA CYS A 17 -17.97 8.64 -30.50
C CYS A 17 -19.40 8.94 -30.02
N LEU A 18 -20.02 10.04 -30.45
CA LEU A 18 -21.32 10.50 -29.94
C LEU A 18 -22.53 9.89 -30.67
N ARG A 19 -22.36 9.37 -31.90
CA ARG A 19 -23.48 8.88 -32.73
C ARG A 19 -23.32 7.43 -33.20
N GLU A 20 -22.10 6.96 -33.45
CA GLU A 20 -21.89 5.57 -33.89
C GLU A 20 -21.63 4.64 -32.69
N ALA A 21 -20.71 5.03 -31.79
CA ALA A 21 -20.37 4.24 -30.61
C ALA A 21 -21.35 4.44 -29.44
N MET A 22 -22.01 5.60 -29.39
CA MET A 22 -23.01 5.95 -28.39
C MET A 22 -24.25 6.50 -29.09
N ASP A 23 -25.43 6.30 -28.51
CA ASP A 23 -26.68 6.91 -28.99
C ASP A 23 -27.03 8.13 -28.13
N VAL A 24 -26.30 9.23 -28.35
CA VAL A 24 -26.53 10.48 -27.61
C VAL A 24 -27.89 11.09 -27.96
N GLY A 25 -28.38 10.89 -29.20
CA GLY A 25 -29.69 11.35 -29.62
C GLY A 25 -30.81 10.67 -28.81
N GLY A 26 -30.81 9.34 -28.77
CA GLY A 26 -31.76 8.56 -27.98
C GLY A 26 -31.67 8.86 -26.49
N LEU A 27 -30.48 9.06 -25.95
CA LEU A 27 -30.31 9.48 -24.55
C LEU A 27 -30.99 10.83 -24.27
N ILE A 28 -30.79 11.83 -25.14
CA ILE A 28 -31.43 13.14 -25.01
C ILE A 28 -32.95 13.01 -25.07
N ASP A 29 -33.48 12.17 -25.97
CA ASP A 29 -34.92 11.96 -26.10
C ASP A 29 -35.53 11.29 -24.86
N VAL A 30 -34.84 10.31 -24.27
CA VAL A 30 -35.26 9.70 -22.99
C VAL A 30 -35.25 10.72 -21.85
N LEU A 31 -34.19 11.53 -21.73
CA LEU A 31 -34.10 12.57 -20.70
C LEU A 31 -35.22 13.61 -20.85
N ARG A 32 -35.50 14.06 -22.07
CA ARG A 32 -36.65 14.94 -22.35
C ARG A 32 -37.98 14.25 -22.06
N GLY A 33 -38.10 12.96 -22.33
CA GLY A 33 -39.27 12.15 -21.99
C GLY A 33 -39.53 12.09 -20.48
N ILE A 34 -38.47 12.01 -19.67
CA ILE A 34 -38.55 12.06 -18.20
C ILE A 34 -38.94 13.47 -17.74
N GLU A 35 -38.27 14.51 -18.26
CA GLU A 35 -38.52 15.91 -17.87
C GLU A 35 -39.92 16.39 -18.26
N SER A 36 -40.42 15.99 -19.43
CA SER A 36 -41.78 16.30 -19.90
C SER A 36 -42.86 15.41 -19.27
N GLY A 37 -42.49 14.40 -18.48
CA GLY A 37 -43.41 13.46 -17.84
C GLY A 37 -44.06 12.43 -18.79
N GLN A 38 -43.61 12.33 -20.05
CA GLN A 38 -44.02 11.25 -20.96
C GLN A 38 -43.50 9.88 -20.50
N VAL A 39 -42.32 9.86 -19.87
CA VAL A 39 -41.76 8.68 -19.21
C VAL A 39 -42.11 8.74 -17.72
N ARG A 40 -42.97 7.82 -17.27
CA ARG A 40 -43.34 7.71 -15.85
C ARG A 40 -42.23 6.98 -15.11
N THR A 41 -41.69 7.62 -14.08
CA THR A 41 -40.67 7.03 -13.21
C THR A 41 -41.32 6.48 -11.94
N ALA A 42 -40.90 5.29 -11.51
CA ALA A 42 -41.32 4.67 -10.25
C ALA A 42 -40.08 4.17 -9.51
N ALA A 43 -39.98 4.48 -8.22
CA ALA A 43 -38.93 3.95 -7.36
C ALA A 43 -39.43 2.65 -6.73
N ILE A 44 -38.70 1.55 -6.96
CA ILE A 44 -39.03 0.23 -6.42
C ILE A 44 -37.80 -0.25 -5.63
N ASP A 45 -37.97 -0.42 -4.32
CA ASP A 45 -36.95 -1.01 -3.47
C ASP A 45 -36.94 -2.52 -3.67
N THR A 46 -35.85 -3.02 -4.24
CA THR A 46 -35.64 -4.45 -4.50
C THR A 46 -34.52 -4.97 -3.59
N PRO A 47 -34.64 -6.22 -3.09
CA PRO A 47 -33.61 -6.83 -2.25
C PRO A 47 -32.32 -7.16 -3.04
N GLU A 48 -32.41 -7.31 -4.36
CA GLU A 48 -31.29 -7.55 -5.26
C GLU A 48 -31.23 -6.45 -6.34
N PRO A 49 -30.02 -6.00 -6.76
CA PRO A 49 -29.89 -5.01 -7.82
C PRO A 49 -30.44 -5.55 -9.14
N SER A 50 -31.10 -4.67 -9.91
CA SER A 50 -31.56 -4.99 -11.26
C SER A 50 -30.42 -5.49 -12.16
N VAL A 51 -30.71 -6.45 -13.03
CA VAL A 51 -29.74 -7.02 -14.00
C VAL A 51 -29.13 -5.93 -14.88
N PHE A 52 -29.87 -4.87 -15.20
CA PHE A 52 -29.37 -3.73 -15.96
C PHE A 52 -28.36 -2.84 -15.19
N CYS A 53 -28.39 -2.89 -13.85
CA CYS A 53 -27.42 -2.21 -13.01
C CYS A 53 -26.14 -3.03 -12.83
N HIS A 54 -26.13 -4.32 -13.19
CA HIS A 54 -25.01 -5.22 -12.93
C HIS A 54 -23.73 -4.80 -13.67
N GLU A 55 -23.85 -4.35 -14.93
CA GLU A 55 -22.73 -3.81 -15.71
C GLU A 55 -22.21 -2.48 -15.13
N ILE A 56 -23.10 -1.61 -14.63
CA ILE A 56 -22.72 -0.34 -13.98
C ILE A 56 -22.08 -0.58 -12.60
N LEU A 57 -22.37 -1.70 -11.94
CA LEU A 57 -21.74 -2.07 -10.68
C LEU A 57 -20.36 -2.71 -10.89
N ASN A 58 -20.17 -3.42 -12.02
CA ASN A 58 -18.95 -4.17 -12.34
C ASN A 58 -18.09 -3.55 -13.46
N ALA A 59 -18.43 -2.35 -13.95
CA ALA A 59 -17.71 -1.72 -15.05
C ALA A 59 -16.24 -1.49 -14.69
N ASN A 60 -15.37 -1.67 -15.69
CA ASN A 60 -13.94 -1.52 -15.51
C ASN A 60 -13.57 -0.10 -15.05
N PRO A 61 -12.49 0.08 -14.27
CA PRO A 61 -12.17 1.34 -13.58
C PRO A 61 -12.03 2.58 -14.48
N TYR A 62 -11.73 2.36 -15.77
CA TYR A 62 -11.52 3.40 -16.79
C TYR A 62 -12.80 3.82 -17.53
N ALA A 63 -13.96 3.22 -17.22
CA ALA A 63 -15.25 3.58 -17.82
C ALA A 63 -15.88 4.86 -17.19
N TYR A 64 -15.29 5.39 -16.12
CA TYR A 64 -15.80 6.57 -15.40
C TYR A 64 -14.83 7.75 -15.52
N LEU A 65 -15.37 8.94 -15.77
CA LEU A 65 -14.62 10.19 -15.97
C LEU A 65 -14.27 10.95 -14.67
N ASP A 66 -14.60 10.42 -13.49
CA ASP A 66 -14.38 11.10 -12.20
C ASP A 66 -13.10 10.64 -11.47
N ASP A 67 -12.49 11.57 -10.71
CA ASP A 67 -11.25 11.42 -9.92
C ASP A 67 -11.46 10.84 -8.50
N ALA A 68 -12.54 10.09 -8.25
CA ALA A 68 -12.76 9.46 -6.93
C ALA A 68 -11.73 8.32 -6.66
N PRO A 69 -11.20 8.17 -5.42
CA PRO A 69 -10.21 7.15 -5.07
C PRO A 69 -10.68 5.72 -5.40
N LEU A 70 -9.79 4.87 -5.96
CA LEU A 70 -10.12 3.49 -6.37
C LEU A 70 -10.60 2.61 -5.19
N GLU A 71 -10.27 2.97 -3.95
CA GLU A 71 -10.69 2.25 -2.73
C GLU A 71 -12.18 2.42 -2.38
N GLU A 72 -12.82 3.53 -2.79
CA GLU A 72 -14.27 3.68 -2.72
C GLU A 72 -14.97 2.80 -3.77
N ARG A 73 -14.30 2.50 -4.89
CA ARG A 73 -14.84 1.65 -5.96
C ARG A 73 -14.74 0.15 -5.66
N ARG A 74 -13.84 -0.27 -4.75
CA ARG A 74 -13.86 -1.64 -4.17
C ARG A 74 -15.12 -1.92 -3.33
N ALA A 75 -15.89 -0.91 -2.94
CA ALA A 75 -17.21 -1.13 -2.33
C ALA A 75 -18.22 -1.80 -3.31
N ARG A 76 -17.88 -1.94 -4.59
CA ARG A 76 -18.66 -2.71 -5.58
C ARG A 76 -17.97 -3.98 -6.08
N ALA A 77 -16.94 -4.44 -5.37
CA ALA A 77 -16.60 -5.87 -5.35
C ALA A 77 -17.51 -6.62 -4.36
N VAL A 78 -18.75 -6.16 -4.17
CA VAL A 78 -19.86 -7.10 -4.05
C VAL A 78 -20.01 -7.69 -5.45
N THR A 79 -19.14 -8.65 -5.77
CA THR A 79 -19.68 -9.86 -6.36
C THR A 79 -20.76 -10.25 -5.37
N LEU A 80 -22.03 -9.97 -5.68
CA LEU A 80 -23.07 -10.86 -5.22
C LEU A 80 -22.64 -12.17 -5.86
N ARG A 81 -21.83 -12.93 -5.11
CA ARG A 81 -21.71 -14.36 -5.29
C ARG A 81 -23.12 -14.79 -5.57
N ARG A 82 -23.31 -15.31 -6.78
CA ARG A 82 -24.57 -15.86 -7.25
C ARG A 82 -25.37 -16.35 -6.06
N THR A 83 -26.42 -15.61 -5.70
CA THR A 83 -27.51 -16.12 -4.86
C THR A 83 -28.43 -17.00 -5.70
N THR A 84 -27.89 -17.67 -6.74
CA THR A 84 -28.40 -19.01 -7.02
C THR A 84 -28.08 -19.81 -5.79
N ARG A 85 -29.15 -20.09 -5.06
CA ARG A 85 -29.33 -21.00 -3.95
C ARG A 85 -28.59 -22.33 -4.14
N ASP A 86 -27.26 -22.29 -4.08
CA ASP A 86 -26.33 -23.41 -3.94
C ASP A 86 -24.91 -22.83 -3.85
N ASP A 87 -24.48 -22.47 -2.64
CA ASP A 87 -23.08 -22.38 -2.20
C ASP A 87 -23.10 -21.84 -0.77
N GLY A 88 -23.33 -22.74 0.19
CA GLY A 88 -23.28 -22.49 1.63
C GLY A 88 -21.87 -22.25 2.16
N ASP A 89 -20.98 -21.64 1.39
CA ASP A 89 -19.57 -21.55 1.73
C ASP A 89 -19.01 -20.14 1.47
N GLY A 90 -19.09 -19.26 2.48
CA GLY A 90 -18.25 -18.06 2.58
C GLY A 90 -18.93 -16.71 2.33
N THR A 91 -19.89 -16.30 3.16
CA THR A 91 -19.99 -14.87 3.49
C THR A 91 -18.62 -14.42 3.99
N GLY A 92 -18.02 -13.39 3.39
CA GLY A 92 -16.67 -12.95 3.75
C GLY A 92 -16.51 -12.79 5.26
N LYS A 93 -15.50 -13.48 5.84
CA LYS A 93 -15.30 -13.56 7.29
C LYS A 93 -15.33 -12.16 7.92
N LEU A 94 -16.27 -11.94 8.83
CA LEU A 94 -16.35 -10.71 9.60
C LEU A 94 -15.25 -10.71 10.66
N ASP A 95 -14.73 -9.53 10.99
CA ASP A 95 -13.74 -9.39 12.06
C ASP A 95 -14.43 -9.63 13.42
N PRO A 96 -14.01 -10.62 14.23
CA PRO A 96 -14.59 -10.90 15.54
C PRO A 96 -14.60 -9.68 16.46
N ALA A 97 -13.57 -8.83 16.37
CA ALA A 97 -13.51 -7.62 17.18
C ALA A 97 -14.45 -6.52 16.68
N ALA A 98 -14.87 -6.54 15.40
CA ALA A 98 -15.90 -5.65 14.88
C ALA A 98 -17.30 -6.12 15.29
N ILE A 99 -17.52 -7.45 15.35
CA ILE A 99 -18.74 -8.04 15.91
C ILE A 99 -18.90 -7.61 17.38
N ALA A 100 -17.85 -7.79 18.19
CA ALA A 100 -17.88 -7.45 19.61
C ALA A 100 -18.14 -5.96 19.86
N GLU A 101 -17.48 -5.07 19.13
CA GLU A 101 -17.66 -3.62 19.25
C GLU A 101 -19.10 -3.20 18.95
N VAL A 102 -19.62 -3.57 17.78
CA VAL A 102 -20.98 -3.17 17.40
C VAL A 102 -22.04 -3.80 18.30
N SER A 103 -21.83 -5.06 18.74
CA SER A 103 -22.75 -5.71 19.68
C SER A 103 -22.80 -4.97 21.02
N ALA A 104 -21.66 -4.48 21.52
CA ALA A 104 -21.60 -3.69 22.74
C ALA A 104 -22.23 -2.29 22.55
N GLU A 105 -22.00 -1.64 21.41
CA GLU A 105 -22.57 -0.32 21.09
C GLU A 105 -24.08 -0.35 20.81
N SER A 106 -24.60 -1.47 20.31
CA SER A 106 -26.04 -1.67 20.07
C SER A 106 -26.80 -2.06 21.34
N TRP A 107 -26.11 -2.58 22.36
CA TRP A 107 -26.75 -2.92 23.63
C TRP A 107 -27.13 -1.65 24.41
N PRO A 108 -28.32 -1.59 25.04
CA PRO A 108 -28.74 -0.41 25.79
C PRO A 108 -27.77 -0.06 26.93
N VAL A 109 -27.35 1.20 26.99
CA VAL A 109 -26.58 1.76 28.11
C VAL A 109 -27.58 2.43 29.05
N VAL A 110 -27.81 1.83 30.20
CA VAL A 110 -28.78 2.30 31.21
C VAL A 110 -28.03 3.00 32.34
N ARG A 111 -28.36 4.27 32.58
CA ARG A 111 -27.75 5.12 33.63
C ARG A 111 -28.72 5.56 34.71
N ASP A 112 -30.02 5.48 34.45
CA ASP A 112 -31.10 5.84 35.37
C ASP A 112 -32.37 4.98 35.10
N ALA A 113 -33.42 5.22 35.88
CA ALA A 113 -34.68 4.51 35.78
C ALA A 113 -35.44 4.79 34.48
N ASP A 114 -35.34 6.00 33.90
CA ASP A 114 -36.02 6.32 32.66
C ASP A 114 -35.34 5.64 31.45
N GLU A 115 -34.01 5.59 31.41
CA GLU A 115 -33.28 4.83 30.38
C GLU A 115 -33.54 3.31 30.48
N LEU A 116 -33.78 2.78 31.68
CA LEU A 116 -34.21 1.38 31.86
C LEU A 116 -35.61 1.17 31.29
N HIS A 117 -36.52 2.11 31.50
CA HIS A 117 -37.88 2.07 30.95
C HIS A 117 -37.87 2.09 29.42
N ASP A 118 -37.02 2.93 28.82
CA ASP A 118 -36.82 2.98 27.37
C ASP A 118 -36.26 1.65 26.84
N ALA A 119 -35.26 1.07 27.52
CA ALA A 119 -34.71 -0.23 27.16
C ALA A 119 -35.77 -1.35 27.22
N LEU A 120 -36.63 -1.37 28.25
CA LEU A 120 -37.75 -2.31 28.36
C LEU A 120 -38.80 -2.09 27.27
N THR A 121 -39.00 -0.86 26.83
CA THR A 121 -39.94 -0.54 25.75
C THR A 121 -39.47 -1.06 24.39
N THR A 122 -38.16 -1.04 24.14
CA THR A 122 -37.53 -1.61 22.93
C THR A 122 -37.42 -3.13 23.00
N LEU A 123 -36.92 -3.69 24.10
CA LEU A 123 -36.66 -5.12 24.25
C LEU A 123 -37.92 -5.92 24.60
N ILE A 124 -38.99 -5.25 25.05
CA ILE A 124 -40.30 -5.78 25.49
C ILE A 124 -40.19 -6.60 26.78
N VAL A 125 -39.30 -7.59 26.79
CA VAL A 125 -38.98 -8.43 27.94
C VAL A 125 -37.47 -8.55 28.10
N LEU A 126 -37.00 -8.53 29.34
CA LEU A 126 -35.58 -8.62 29.67
C LEU A 126 -35.37 -9.51 30.91
N PRO A 127 -34.42 -10.46 30.90
CA PRO A 127 -34.02 -11.16 32.13
C PRO A 127 -33.47 -10.21 33.21
N PRO A 128 -33.54 -10.56 34.50
CA PRO A 128 -33.18 -9.65 35.58
C PRO A 128 -31.69 -9.33 35.53
N VAL A 129 -31.35 -8.05 35.42
CA VAL A 129 -29.95 -7.58 35.43
C VAL A 129 -29.64 -7.01 36.79
N ARG A 130 -28.81 -7.70 37.58
CA ARG A 130 -28.50 -7.30 38.98
C ARG A 130 -28.04 -5.84 39.13
N ALA A 131 -27.28 -5.33 38.16
CA ALA A 131 -26.80 -3.95 38.18
C ALA A 131 -27.93 -2.89 38.06
N TRP A 132 -29.09 -3.28 37.51
CA TRP A 132 -30.23 -2.39 37.25
C TRP A 132 -31.37 -2.58 38.25
N GLN A 133 -31.19 -3.45 39.25
CA GLN A 133 -32.24 -3.79 40.22
C GLN A 133 -32.80 -2.56 40.95
N GLY A 134 -31.92 -1.65 41.41
CA GLY A 134 -32.36 -0.46 42.14
C GLY A 134 -33.24 0.47 41.30
N TRP A 135 -32.92 0.63 40.01
CA TRP A 135 -33.73 1.40 39.07
C TRP A 135 -35.02 0.68 38.68
N PHE A 136 -34.98 -0.65 38.58
CA PHE A 136 -36.17 -1.45 38.34
C PHE A 136 -37.16 -1.36 39.51
N ASP A 137 -36.67 -1.43 40.75
CA ASP A 137 -37.50 -1.30 41.95
C ASP A 137 -38.17 0.09 42.00
N GLU A 138 -37.47 1.15 41.60
CA GLU A 138 -38.04 2.50 41.44
C GLU A 138 -39.17 2.55 40.41
N LEU A 139 -38.99 1.94 39.22
CA LEU A 139 -40.05 1.84 38.21
C LEU A 139 -41.25 1.03 38.67
N VAL A 140 -41.01 -0.01 39.48
CA VAL A 140 -42.07 -0.85 40.08
C VAL A 140 -42.86 -0.04 41.11
N GLU A 141 -42.21 0.76 41.96
CA GLU A 141 -42.89 1.68 42.90
C GLU A 141 -43.76 2.70 42.17
N GLN A 142 -43.27 3.22 41.04
CA GLN A 142 -44.01 4.13 40.15
C GLN A 142 -45.11 3.43 39.31
N ARG A 143 -45.23 2.09 39.41
CA ARG A 143 -46.16 1.25 38.62
C ARG A 143 -45.94 1.31 37.10
N ARG A 144 -44.70 1.60 36.67
CA ARG A 144 -44.28 1.67 35.27
C ARG A 144 -43.68 0.36 34.75
N ALA A 145 -43.17 -0.48 35.64
CA ALA A 145 -42.63 -1.81 35.30
C ALA A 145 -43.18 -2.91 36.21
N THR A 146 -43.12 -4.16 35.75
CA THR A 146 -43.49 -5.35 36.53
C THR A 146 -42.63 -6.54 36.15
N SER A 147 -42.63 -7.58 36.98
CA SER A 147 -41.96 -8.85 36.70
C SER A 147 -42.95 -9.94 36.30
N LEU A 148 -42.60 -10.69 35.27
CA LEU A 148 -43.29 -11.84 34.72
C LEU A 148 -42.64 -13.12 35.27
N HIS A 149 -43.34 -13.85 36.12
CA HIS A 149 -42.89 -15.12 36.68
C HIS A 149 -43.41 -16.28 35.84
N LEU A 150 -42.49 -17.04 35.25
CA LEU A 150 -42.80 -18.17 34.38
C LEU A 150 -43.01 -19.46 35.19
N SER A 151 -44.15 -20.11 34.96
CA SER A 151 -44.52 -21.38 35.62
C SER A 151 -43.56 -22.54 35.31
N SER A 152 -42.89 -22.53 34.16
CA SER A 152 -42.00 -23.59 33.68
C SER A 152 -40.59 -23.58 34.30
N ARG A 153 -40.19 -22.52 35.01
CA ARG A 153 -38.87 -22.36 35.66
C ARG A 153 -38.92 -22.28 37.18
N ALA A 154 -40.06 -22.65 37.79
CA ALA A 154 -40.41 -22.38 39.18
C ALA A 154 -39.45 -22.92 40.28
N GLU A 155 -38.48 -23.78 39.95
CA GLU A 155 -37.47 -24.24 40.91
C GLU A 155 -36.19 -23.37 40.95
N SER A 156 -36.01 -22.47 39.98
CA SER A 156 -34.85 -21.56 39.91
C SER A 156 -35.31 -20.12 40.17
N ARG A 157 -34.69 -19.45 41.16
CA ARG A 157 -34.93 -18.03 41.50
C ARG A 157 -34.73 -17.04 40.33
N ASP A 158 -34.22 -17.50 39.19
CA ASP A 158 -33.93 -16.72 37.98
C ASP A 158 -35.03 -16.81 36.89
N GLY A 159 -36.23 -17.31 37.21
CA GLY A 159 -37.36 -17.46 36.27
C GLY A 159 -38.22 -16.20 36.02
N ALA A 160 -37.78 -15.02 36.47
CA ALA A 160 -38.50 -13.77 36.31
C ALA A 160 -38.01 -13.01 35.07
N LEU A 161 -38.91 -12.44 34.26
CA LEU A 161 -38.59 -11.50 33.18
C LEU A 161 -39.16 -10.12 33.53
N TRP A 162 -38.45 -9.05 33.23
CA TRP A 162 -38.91 -7.68 33.42
C TRP A 162 -39.62 -7.16 32.18
N THR A 163 -40.70 -6.39 32.37
CA THR A 163 -41.43 -5.73 31.29
C THR A 163 -42.00 -4.39 31.77
N CYS A 164 -42.28 -3.48 30.83
CA CYS A 164 -42.92 -2.19 31.12
C CYS A 164 -44.45 -2.25 30.93
N ALA A 165 -45.18 -1.31 31.53
CA ALA A 165 -46.64 -1.22 31.48
C ALA A 165 -47.19 -1.12 30.03
N GLU A 166 -46.46 -0.43 29.15
CA GLU A 166 -46.81 -0.16 27.76
C GLU A 166 -46.64 -1.39 26.86
N ARG A 167 -45.76 -2.32 27.25
CA ARG A 167 -45.51 -3.58 26.52
C ARG A 167 -46.10 -4.81 27.23
N LEU A 168 -46.72 -4.63 28.40
CA LEU A 168 -47.27 -5.71 29.21
C LEU A 168 -48.31 -6.55 28.47
N ALA A 169 -49.22 -5.92 27.73
CA ALA A 169 -50.24 -6.63 26.96
C ALA A 169 -49.63 -7.56 25.90
N LEU A 170 -48.59 -7.11 25.20
CA LEU A 170 -47.84 -7.90 24.22
C LEU A 170 -47.06 -9.03 24.91
N ALA A 171 -46.39 -8.74 26.03
CA ALA A 171 -45.65 -9.73 26.79
C ALA A 171 -46.57 -10.85 27.31
N ARG A 172 -47.81 -10.55 27.72
CA ARG A 172 -48.78 -11.56 28.14
C ARG A 172 -49.26 -12.46 27.00
N ILE A 173 -49.32 -11.95 25.77
CA ILE A 173 -49.64 -12.77 24.59
C ILE A 173 -48.48 -13.73 24.27
N ALA A 174 -47.23 -13.26 24.39
CA ALA A 174 -46.04 -14.09 24.19
C ALA A 174 -45.88 -15.16 25.30
N TYR A 175 -46.16 -14.80 26.55
CA TYR A 175 -45.99 -15.63 27.75
C TYR A 175 -47.33 -15.87 28.48
N ARG A 176 -48.20 -16.67 27.86
CA ARG A 176 -49.57 -16.93 28.35
C ARG A 176 -49.64 -17.44 29.80
N ASP A 177 -48.70 -18.28 30.19
CA ASP A 177 -48.67 -18.95 31.51
C ASP A 177 -47.83 -18.18 32.56
N ALA A 178 -47.47 -16.93 32.27
CA ALA A 178 -46.74 -16.08 33.19
C ALA A 178 -47.70 -15.37 34.17
N THR A 179 -47.30 -15.33 35.44
CA THR A 179 -47.97 -14.50 36.45
C THR A 179 -47.20 -13.19 36.61
N ILE A 180 -47.91 -12.08 36.86
CA ILE A 180 -47.28 -10.77 37.06
C ILE A 180 -47.20 -10.46 38.54
N ALA A 181 -46.06 -9.96 39.00
CA ALA A 181 -45.90 -9.44 40.35
C ALA A 181 -44.93 -8.25 40.36
N PRO A 182 -45.33 -7.08 40.90
CA PRO A 182 -46.67 -6.71 41.36
C PRO A 182 -47.65 -6.42 40.21
N HIS A 183 -48.95 -6.49 40.47
CA HIS A 183 -49.98 -6.19 39.48
C HIS A 183 -49.98 -4.70 39.11
N ILE A 184 -49.88 -4.40 37.81
CA ILE A 184 -49.98 -3.06 37.23
C ILE A 184 -51.06 -3.03 36.15
N ALA A 185 -51.59 -1.84 35.84
CA ALA A 185 -52.56 -1.68 34.75
C ALA A 185 -51.86 -1.77 33.38
N GLU A 186 -52.48 -2.49 32.44
CA GLU A 186 -51.97 -2.59 31.07
C GLU A 186 -52.23 -1.26 30.32
N ILE A 187 -51.19 -0.71 29.69
CA ILE A 187 -51.30 0.46 28.82
C ILE A 187 -51.21 -0.02 27.38
N VAL A 188 -52.35 -0.19 26.71
CA VAL A 188 -52.39 -0.63 25.32
C VAL A 188 -52.11 0.55 24.40
N SER A 189 -50.96 0.51 23.73
CA SER A 189 -50.57 1.48 22.71
C SER A 189 -50.44 0.78 21.36
N GLY A 190 -51.44 0.94 20.48
CA GLY A 190 -51.43 0.38 19.11
C GLY A 190 -52.19 -0.94 18.95
N GLU A 191 -52.06 -1.55 17.76
CA GLU A 191 -52.64 -2.86 17.43
C GLU A 191 -51.85 -3.98 18.11
N LEU A 192 -52.56 -4.91 18.76
CA LEU A 192 -51.95 -6.05 19.44
C LEU A 192 -51.86 -7.25 18.48
N PRO A 193 -50.79 -8.06 18.56
CA PRO A 193 -50.69 -9.31 17.80
C PRO A 193 -51.84 -10.27 18.10
N GLU A 194 -52.38 -10.94 17.08
CA GLU A 194 -53.50 -11.89 17.26
C GLU A 194 -53.00 -13.28 17.71
N SER A 195 -51.72 -13.58 17.48
CA SER A 195 -51.10 -14.88 17.75
C SER A 195 -49.85 -14.77 18.61
N ARG A 196 -49.53 -15.88 19.30
CA ARG A 196 -48.30 -16.01 20.11
C ARG A 196 -47.05 -15.88 19.25
N ASP A 197 -47.07 -16.41 18.04
CA ASP A 197 -45.92 -16.38 17.13
C ASP A 197 -45.62 -14.97 16.65
N GLU A 198 -46.66 -14.15 16.43
CA GLU A 198 -46.50 -12.73 16.11
C GLU A 198 -45.98 -11.92 17.29
N ALA A 199 -46.47 -12.18 18.50
CA ALA A 199 -45.93 -11.56 19.71
C ALA A 199 -44.46 -11.95 19.95
N ALA A 200 -44.09 -13.20 19.70
CA ALA A 200 -42.70 -13.65 19.76
C ALA A 200 -41.83 -12.96 18.70
N ALA A 201 -42.33 -12.75 17.48
CA ALA A 201 -41.62 -12.02 16.43
C ALA A 201 -41.36 -10.56 16.81
N GLU A 202 -42.29 -9.88 17.49
CA GLU A 202 -42.08 -8.52 18.01
C GLU A 202 -41.00 -8.47 19.10
N VAL A 203 -41.00 -9.44 20.03
CA VAL A 203 -39.95 -9.58 21.06
C VAL A 203 -38.58 -9.78 20.40
N LEU A 204 -38.50 -10.71 19.45
CA LEU A 204 -37.25 -11.00 18.75
C LEU A 204 -36.77 -9.81 17.91
N ARG A 205 -37.68 -9.02 17.32
CA ARG A 205 -37.31 -7.81 16.59
C ARG A 205 -36.55 -6.84 17.48
N GLY A 206 -37.11 -6.51 18.66
CA GLY A 206 -36.46 -5.61 19.62
C GLY A 206 -35.10 -6.12 20.08
N TRP A 207 -35.01 -7.41 20.38
CA TRP A 207 -33.75 -8.04 20.78
C TRP A 207 -32.67 -8.02 19.69
N LEU A 208 -33.04 -8.37 18.45
CA LEU A 208 -32.10 -8.42 17.34
C LEU A 208 -31.62 -7.03 16.89
N GLU A 209 -32.38 -5.96 17.16
CA GLU A 209 -31.91 -4.58 16.95
C GLU A 209 -30.81 -4.19 17.94
N CYS A 210 -30.83 -4.77 19.14
CA CYS A 210 -29.89 -4.50 20.22
C CYS A 210 -28.76 -5.54 20.36
N SER A 211 -28.76 -6.60 19.57
CA SER A 211 -27.76 -7.68 19.65
C SER A 211 -26.97 -7.86 18.35
N GLY A 212 -25.77 -8.43 18.47
CA GLY A 212 -25.03 -8.96 17.32
C GLY A 212 -25.60 -10.28 16.79
N PRO A 213 -24.79 -11.05 16.04
CA PRO A 213 -25.13 -12.42 15.62
C PRO A 213 -25.47 -13.30 16.82
N VAL A 214 -26.64 -13.95 16.78
CA VAL A 214 -27.14 -14.81 17.86
C VAL A 214 -27.69 -16.12 17.31
N THR A 215 -27.65 -17.17 18.12
CA THR A 215 -28.19 -18.49 17.79
C THR A 215 -29.59 -18.68 18.37
N VAL A 216 -30.38 -19.57 17.76
CA VAL A 216 -31.71 -19.96 18.26
C VAL A 216 -31.62 -20.46 19.70
N ALA A 217 -30.63 -21.31 20.00
CA ALA A 217 -30.42 -21.85 21.35
C ALA A 217 -30.19 -20.75 22.39
N SER A 218 -29.37 -19.74 22.08
CA SER A 218 -29.11 -18.62 22.99
C SER A 218 -30.35 -17.75 23.22
N LEU A 219 -31.17 -17.53 22.19
CA LEU A 219 -32.41 -16.76 22.34
C LEU A 219 -33.46 -17.54 23.16
N ALA A 220 -33.58 -18.85 22.92
CA ALA A 220 -34.49 -19.74 23.66
C ALA A 220 -34.17 -19.75 25.16
N GLU A 221 -32.89 -19.87 25.50
CA GLU A 221 -32.45 -19.89 26.89
C GLU A 221 -32.68 -18.55 27.61
N ARG A 222 -32.38 -17.43 26.93
CA ARG A 222 -32.48 -16.08 27.51
C ARG A 222 -33.92 -15.60 27.64
N LEU A 223 -34.74 -15.83 26.62
CA LEU A 223 -36.13 -15.37 26.59
C LEU A 223 -37.09 -16.37 27.21
N ALA A 224 -36.66 -17.62 27.45
CA ALA A 224 -37.54 -18.70 27.92
C ALA A 224 -38.76 -18.91 26.99
N ILE A 225 -38.51 -18.81 25.67
CA ILE A 225 -39.45 -19.17 24.62
C ILE A 225 -39.00 -20.50 24.01
N GLU A 226 -39.95 -21.37 23.68
CA GLU A 226 -39.69 -22.65 23.01
C GLU A 226 -38.91 -22.44 21.70
N PRO A 227 -37.87 -23.26 21.41
CA PRO A 227 -37.05 -23.12 20.20
C PRO A 227 -37.86 -23.08 18.90
N SER A 228 -38.93 -23.88 18.81
CA SER A 228 -39.81 -23.94 17.63
C SER A 228 -40.54 -22.62 17.35
N ALA A 229 -40.96 -21.92 18.41
CA ALA A 229 -41.60 -20.61 18.28
C ALA A 229 -40.59 -19.52 17.89
N ILE A 230 -39.33 -19.63 18.35
CA ILE A 230 -38.25 -18.73 17.93
C ILE A 230 -37.91 -18.94 16.46
N GLU A 231 -37.79 -20.18 15.99
CA GLU A 231 -37.56 -20.49 14.58
C GLU A 231 -38.67 -19.95 13.69
N ALA A 232 -39.94 -20.17 14.08
CA ALA A 232 -41.09 -19.64 13.34
C ALA A 232 -41.07 -18.10 13.26
N ALA A 233 -40.78 -17.43 14.38
CA ALA A 233 -40.68 -15.99 14.44
C ALA A 233 -39.49 -15.45 13.62
N LEU A 234 -38.32 -16.10 13.66
CA LEU A 234 -37.15 -15.73 12.86
C LEU A 234 -37.41 -15.90 11.36
N MET A 235 -38.04 -17.00 10.94
CA MET A 235 -38.44 -17.21 9.54
C MET A 235 -39.38 -16.11 9.03
N ARG A 236 -40.31 -15.64 9.87
CA ARG A 236 -41.18 -14.51 9.55
C ARG A 236 -40.38 -13.22 9.38
N LEU A 237 -39.47 -12.92 10.31
CA LEU A 237 -38.62 -11.72 10.24
C LEU A 237 -37.63 -11.76 9.05
N GLU A 238 -37.16 -12.95 8.67
CA GLU A 238 -36.36 -13.18 7.47
C GLU A 238 -37.18 -12.93 6.19
N THR A 239 -38.41 -13.42 6.12
CA THR A 239 -39.33 -13.18 4.99
C THR A 239 -39.64 -11.69 4.81
N GLN A 240 -39.68 -10.94 5.92
CA GLN A 240 -39.86 -9.49 5.93
C GLN A 240 -38.57 -8.71 5.61
N GLY A 241 -37.43 -9.39 5.46
CA GLY A 241 -36.12 -8.78 5.15
C GLY A 241 -35.47 -8.03 6.31
N GLN A 242 -35.93 -8.25 7.55
CA GLN A 242 -35.40 -7.58 8.74
C GLN A 242 -34.15 -8.28 9.31
N VAL A 243 -34.11 -9.61 9.17
CA VAL A 243 -33.08 -10.50 9.73
C VAL A 243 -32.43 -11.29 8.60
N LEU A 244 -31.13 -11.55 8.73
CA LEU A 244 -30.36 -12.38 7.82
C LEU A 244 -29.80 -13.58 8.57
N ARG A 245 -29.83 -14.73 7.91
CA ARG A 245 -29.31 -16.01 8.40
C ARG A 245 -27.95 -16.31 7.79
N GLY A 246 -27.01 -16.81 8.58
CA GLY A 246 -25.67 -17.14 8.09
C GLY A 246 -24.73 -17.63 9.19
N ARG A 247 -23.45 -17.84 8.84
CA ARG A 247 -22.37 -18.10 9.80
C ARG A 247 -21.47 -16.87 9.82
N PHE A 248 -21.61 -16.05 10.86
CA PHE A 248 -20.94 -14.74 10.93
C PHE A 248 -19.70 -14.78 11.81
N SER A 249 -19.74 -15.57 12.88
CA SER A 249 -18.64 -15.72 13.86
C SER A 249 -17.53 -16.71 13.45
N GLY A 250 -17.72 -17.50 12.38
CA GLY A 250 -16.72 -18.44 11.85
C GLY A 250 -17.34 -19.61 11.06
N ASP A 251 -16.51 -20.35 10.30
CA ASP A 251 -17.00 -21.44 9.42
C ASP A 251 -17.55 -22.65 10.19
N ASP A 252 -17.02 -22.89 11.41
CA ASP A 252 -17.45 -23.93 12.35
C ASP A 252 -18.59 -23.47 13.28
N ALA A 253 -19.08 -22.24 13.13
CA ALA A 253 -20.16 -21.72 13.97
C ALA A 253 -21.51 -22.36 13.59
N ALA A 254 -22.37 -22.52 14.60
CA ALA A 254 -23.78 -22.86 14.38
C ALA A 254 -24.47 -21.77 13.54
N GLU A 255 -25.65 -22.08 12.99
CA GLU A 255 -26.42 -21.10 12.22
C GLU A 255 -26.84 -19.91 13.11
N GLU A 256 -26.45 -18.72 12.69
CA GLU A 256 -26.67 -17.45 13.40
C GLU A 256 -27.66 -16.56 12.63
N PHE A 257 -28.36 -15.73 13.39
CA PHE A 257 -29.28 -14.73 12.89
C PHE A 257 -28.83 -13.35 13.37
N CYS A 258 -28.87 -12.37 12.48
CA CYS A 258 -28.50 -10.99 12.80
C CYS A 258 -29.45 -10.01 12.11
N ASN A 259 -29.81 -8.93 12.80
CA ASN A 259 -30.55 -7.82 12.18
C ASN A 259 -29.74 -7.21 11.04
N ARG A 260 -30.41 -6.90 9.92
CA ARG A 260 -29.78 -6.36 8.70
C ARG A 260 -29.01 -5.06 8.95
N ARG A 261 -29.53 -4.16 9.79
CA ARG A 261 -28.88 -2.86 10.08
C ARG A 261 -27.61 -3.04 10.92
N VAL A 262 -27.68 -3.91 11.93
CA VAL A 262 -26.54 -4.25 12.79
C VAL A 262 -25.45 -4.94 11.96
N LEU A 263 -25.84 -5.93 11.14
CA LEU A 263 -24.91 -6.63 10.25
C LEU A 263 -24.22 -5.66 9.26
N ALA A 264 -24.97 -4.72 8.67
CA ALA A 264 -24.40 -3.70 7.79
C ALA A 264 -23.42 -2.76 8.52
N ARG A 265 -23.62 -2.49 9.81
CA ARG A 265 -22.68 -1.72 10.65
C ARG A 265 -21.42 -2.53 10.95
N ILE A 266 -21.54 -3.80 11.33
CA ILE A 266 -20.40 -4.72 11.54
C ILE A 266 -19.57 -4.83 10.26
N HIS A 267 -20.23 -4.99 9.11
CA HIS A 267 -19.56 -5.09 7.83
C HIS A 267 -18.83 -3.79 7.46
N ARG A 268 -19.47 -2.63 7.64
CA ARG A 268 -18.83 -1.31 7.43
C ARG A 268 -17.61 -1.11 8.34
N LEU A 269 -17.70 -1.51 9.61
CA LEU A 269 -16.58 -1.40 10.55
C LEU A 269 -15.45 -2.37 10.20
N THR A 270 -15.76 -3.62 9.82
CA THR A 270 -14.78 -4.62 9.35
C THR A 270 -14.04 -4.09 8.12
N ILE A 271 -14.76 -3.57 7.13
CA ILE A 271 -14.17 -2.92 5.95
C ILE A 271 -13.35 -1.70 6.36
N GLY A 272 -13.86 -0.87 7.28
CA GLY A 272 -13.17 0.30 7.80
C GLY A 272 -11.83 -0.03 8.45
N ARG A 273 -11.76 -1.10 9.23
CA ARG A 273 -10.51 -1.58 9.85
C ARG A 273 -9.53 -2.12 8.80
N LEU A 274 -10.00 -2.95 7.89
CA LEU A 274 -9.20 -3.41 6.73
C LEU A 274 -8.72 -2.22 5.89
N ARG A 275 -9.53 -1.16 5.74
CA ARG A 275 -9.15 0.08 5.06
C ARG A 275 -8.10 0.86 5.83
N ARG A 276 -8.20 1.00 7.16
CA ARG A 276 -7.18 1.66 7.99
C ARG A 276 -5.85 0.91 7.91
N GLU A 277 -5.86 -0.41 7.79
CA GLU A 277 -4.63 -1.22 7.56
C GLU A 277 -3.99 -0.99 6.18
N ILE A 278 -4.77 -0.49 5.21
CA ILE A 278 -4.38 -0.22 3.83
C ILE A 278 -4.26 1.31 3.55
N GLU A 279 -4.60 2.16 4.51
CA GLU A 279 -4.65 3.61 4.30
C GLU A 279 -3.27 4.14 3.87
N PRO A 280 -3.20 4.82 2.71
CA PRO A 280 -1.94 5.25 2.13
C PRO A 280 -1.25 6.31 3.01
N VAL A 281 0.08 6.24 3.07
CA VAL A 281 0.91 7.23 3.75
C VAL A 281 1.05 8.50 2.92
N THR A 282 1.34 9.63 3.56
CA THR A 282 1.63 10.88 2.85
C THR A 282 3.02 10.84 2.20
N SER A 283 3.27 11.70 1.20
CA SER A 283 4.60 11.86 0.60
C SER A 283 5.68 12.19 1.64
N ALA A 284 5.33 12.97 2.67
CA ALA A 284 6.24 13.31 3.77
C ALA A 284 6.61 12.07 4.61
N GLN A 285 5.62 11.24 4.94
CA GLN A 285 5.85 9.97 5.65
C GLN A 285 6.65 8.98 4.80
N PHE A 286 6.43 8.95 3.48
CA PHE A 286 7.21 8.12 2.58
C PHE A 286 8.69 8.55 2.53
N VAL A 287 8.98 9.86 2.51
CA VAL A 287 10.36 10.36 2.58
C VAL A 287 11.02 10.00 3.93
N ALA A 288 10.31 10.14 5.04
CA ALA A 288 10.81 9.72 6.35
C ALA A 288 11.10 8.21 6.41
N PHE A 289 10.24 7.40 5.80
CA PHE A 289 10.47 5.98 5.60
C PHE A 289 11.76 5.73 4.79
N LEU A 290 11.94 6.40 3.65
CA LEU A 290 13.12 6.22 2.80
C LEU A 290 14.43 6.63 3.51
N GLN A 291 14.40 7.67 4.35
CA GLN A 291 15.56 8.08 5.15
C GLN A 291 16.01 6.97 6.11
N ARG A 292 15.06 6.24 6.72
CA ARG A 292 15.36 5.09 7.58
C ARG A 292 15.74 3.85 6.76
N TRP A 293 14.99 3.57 5.70
CA TRP A 293 15.18 2.42 4.79
C TRP A 293 16.55 2.43 4.11
N GLN A 294 17.06 3.61 3.73
CA GLN A 294 18.38 3.79 3.14
C GLN A 294 19.45 4.20 4.15
N HIS A 295 19.22 4.00 5.45
CA HIS A 295 20.22 4.17 6.51
C HIS A 295 20.78 5.60 6.71
N VAL A 296 20.09 6.64 6.24
CA VAL A 296 20.58 8.04 6.36
C VAL A 296 20.14 8.70 7.67
N ALA A 297 18.97 8.30 8.19
CA ALA A 297 18.44 8.80 9.45
C ALA A 297 19.38 8.48 10.64
N PRO A 298 19.53 9.39 11.62
CA PRO A 298 20.16 9.07 12.89
C PRO A 298 19.59 7.79 13.50
N GLY A 299 20.45 6.93 14.04
CA GLY A 299 20.04 5.64 14.61
C GLY A 299 19.86 4.49 13.61
N SER A 300 19.69 4.75 12.30
CA SER A 300 19.63 3.68 11.28
C SER A 300 20.94 3.47 10.50
N ARG A 301 21.96 4.30 10.76
CA ARG A 301 23.28 4.22 10.10
C ARG A 301 23.99 2.90 10.40
N LEU A 302 24.62 2.35 9.37
CA LEU A 302 25.40 1.12 9.46
C LEU A 302 26.84 1.42 9.88
N HIS A 303 27.60 0.36 10.18
CA HIS A 303 28.97 0.46 10.69
C HIS A 303 29.92 -0.50 9.95
N GLY A 304 31.17 -0.07 9.80
CA GLY A 304 32.26 -0.91 9.30
C GLY A 304 32.13 -1.35 7.85
N VAL A 305 32.86 -2.43 7.53
CA VAL A 305 32.98 -2.98 6.17
C VAL A 305 31.68 -3.68 5.74
N ASP A 306 31.07 -4.48 6.61
CA ASP A 306 29.83 -5.19 6.30
C ASP A 306 28.67 -4.22 6.06
N GLY A 307 28.59 -3.14 6.85
CA GLY A 307 27.63 -2.06 6.62
C GLY A 307 27.85 -1.37 5.27
N THR A 308 29.11 -1.20 4.85
CA THR A 308 29.44 -0.65 3.53
C THR A 308 28.95 -1.56 2.41
N LEU A 309 29.15 -2.87 2.55
CA LEU A 309 28.68 -3.87 1.58
C LEU A 309 27.15 -3.85 1.44
N GLN A 310 26.42 -3.73 2.56
CA GLN A 310 24.96 -3.64 2.56
C GLN A 310 24.46 -2.38 1.82
N VAL A 311 25.07 -1.21 2.05
CA VAL A 311 24.73 0.02 1.33
C VAL A 311 25.01 -0.13 -0.16
N VAL A 312 26.16 -0.71 -0.54
CA VAL A 312 26.51 -0.95 -1.95
C VAL A 312 25.49 -1.90 -2.59
N ARG A 313 25.08 -2.97 -1.92
CA ARG A 313 24.04 -3.89 -2.41
C ARG A 313 22.70 -3.17 -2.63
N GLN A 314 22.32 -2.25 -1.74
CA GLN A 314 21.06 -1.52 -1.86
C GLN A 314 21.09 -0.48 -3.00
N LEU A 315 22.21 0.22 -3.18
CA LEU A 315 22.41 1.25 -4.21
C LEU A 315 23.05 0.71 -5.50
N GLU A 316 23.16 -0.60 -5.62
CA GLU A 316 23.82 -1.29 -6.72
C GLU A 316 23.24 -0.90 -8.07
N GLY A 317 24.09 -0.46 -9.00
CA GLY A 317 23.67 -0.07 -10.36
C GLY A 317 23.14 1.36 -10.47
N TYR A 318 23.07 2.14 -9.37
CA TYR A 318 22.77 3.57 -9.45
C TYR A 318 24.03 4.35 -9.86
N GLU A 319 23.88 5.32 -10.76
CA GLU A 319 25.01 6.10 -11.28
C GLU A 319 25.13 7.45 -10.57
N LEU A 320 26.24 7.64 -9.84
CA LEU A 320 26.52 8.86 -9.08
C LEU A 320 27.87 9.45 -9.46
N PRO A 321 28.09 10.77 -9.32
CA PRO A 321 29.41 11.35 -9.43
C PRO A 321 30.44 10.59 -8.58
N ALA A 322 31.59 10.25 -9.18
CA ALA A 322 32.67 9.52 -8.51
C ALA A 322 33.02 10.08 -7.12
N ALA A 323 33.09 11.42 -7.01
CA ALA A 323 33.38 12.08 -5.73
C ALA A 323 32.23 12.03 -4.72
N ALA A 324 30.96 11.95 -5.17
CA ALA A 324 29.80 11.96 -4.28
C ALA A 324 29.69 10.69 -3.43
N TRP A 325 30.13 9.53 -3.95
CA TRP A 325 30.14 8.27 -3.22
C TRP A 325 30.82 8.40 -1.85
N GLU A 326 32.04 8.94 -1.80
CA GLU A 326 32.81 9.03 -0.56
C GLU A 326 32.73 10.39 0.13
N ALA A 327 32.29 11.44 -0.56
CA ALA A 327 32.13 12.76 0.05
C ALA A 327 30.80 12.89 0.80
N SER A 328 29.73 12.21 0.37
CA SER A 328 28.40 12.40 0.95
C SER A 328 27.51 11.16 1.04
N VAL A 329 27.55 10.24 0.08
CA VAL A 329 26.58 9.12 0.00
C VAL A 329 26.89 8.01 1.01
N LEU A 330 28.14 7.54 1.06
CA LEU A 330 28.60 6.54 2.02
C LEU A 330 28.74 7.12 3.43
N PRO A 331 29.34 8.32 3.65
CA PRO A 331 29.43 8.92 4.98
C PRO A 331 28.09 9.25 5.64
N SER A 332 27.03 9.50 4.85
CA SER A 332 25.69 9.75 5.40
C SER A 332 25.01 8.48 5.90
N ARG A 333 25.39 7.32 5.36
CA ARG A 333 24.80 6.00 5.67
C ARG A 333 25.64 5.16 6.63
N ILE A 334 26.94 5.43 6.70
CA ILE A 334 27.89 4.65 7.49
C ILE A 334 28.56 5.56 8.52
N ALA A 335 28.33 5.27 9.80
CA ALA A 335 28.93 6.03 10.88
C ALA A 335 30.46 5.81 10.90
N GLY A 336 31.22 6.91 10.86
CA GLY A 336 32.67 6.86 10.81
C GLY A 336 33.21 6.19 9.54
N TYR A 337 32.58 6.43 8.38
CA TYR A 337 33.04 5.91 7.10
C TYR A 337 34.52 6.22 6.85
N ARG A 338 35.23 5.21 6.37
CA ARG A 338 36.64 5.26 6.02
C ARG A 338 36.84 4.71 4.60
N PRO A 339 37.58 5.39 3.70
CA PRO A 339 37.80 4.94 2.33
C PRO A 339 38.37 3.51 2.21
N GLU A 340 39.11 3.07 3.23
CA GLU A 340 39.68 1.72 3.30
C GLU A 340 38.61 0.62 3.36
N TYR A 341 37.38 0.92 3.79
CA TYR A 341 36.29 -0.06 3.81
C TYR A 341 35.88 -0.46 2.38
N LEU A 342 35.70 0.52 1.50
CA LEU A 342 35.39 0.27 0.09
C LEU A 342 36.56 -0.39 -0.63
N ASP A 343 37.80 0.06 -0.38
CA ASP A 343 38.98 -0.55 -0.99
C ASP A 343 39.13 -2.03 -0.59
N ARG A 344 38.89 -2.36 0.68
CA ARG A 344 38.94 -3.76 1.15
C ARG A 344 37.91 -4.63 0.44
N LEU A 345 36.69 -4.13 0.22
CA LEU A 345 35.65 -4.85 -0.52
C LEU A 345 36.01 -5.03 -2.01
N CYS A 346 36.63 -4.03 -2.62
CA CYS A 346 37.09 -4.14 -4.00
C CYS A 346 38.25 -5.15 -4.14
N TYR A 347 39.23 -5.12 -3.23
CA TYR A 347 40.35 -6.08 -3.21
C TYR A 347 39.93 -7.50 -2.82
N ALA A 348 38.92 -7.67 -1.98
CA ALA A 348 38.32 -8.98 -1.67
C ALA A 348 37.56 -9.56 -2.87
N GLY A 349 37.17 -8.70 -3.83
CA GLY A 349 36.41 -9.10 -5.00
C GLY A 349 34.89 -9.07 -4.80
N ASP A 350 34.39 -8.64 -3.64
CA ASP A 350 32.95 -8.56 -3.35
C ASP A 350 32.27 -7.44 -4.15
N VAL A 351 32.94 -6.29 -4.24
CA VAL A 351 32.44 -5.09 -4.90
C VAL A 351 33.32 -4.73 -6.09
N MET A 352 32.69 -4.25 -7.15
CA MET A 352 33.38 -3.62 -8.27
C MET A 352 32.71 -2.29 -8.60
N TRP A 353 33.42 -1.47 -9.37
CA TRP A 353 32.95 -0.17 -9.80
C TRP A 353 33.12 -0.03 -11.31
N GLY A 354 32.28 0.81 -11.91
CA GLY A 354 32.34 1.03 -13.34
C GLY A 354 31.31 2.05 -13.79
N ARG A 355 31.45 2.50 -15.02
CA ARG A 355 30.44 3.34 -15.66
C ARG A 355 29.53 2.44 -16.49
N LEU A 356 28.22 2.50 -16.23
CA LEU A 356 27.24 1.61 -16.86
C LEU A 356 26.61 2.27 -18.09
N THR A 357 26.45 3.60 -18.06
CA THR A 357 26.01 4.40 -19.21
C THR A 357 27.21 5.17 -19.79
N PRO A 358 27.62 4.92 -21.06
CA PRO A 358 28.78 5.58 -21.66
C PRO A 358 28.57 7.10 -21.75
N HIS A 359 29.69 7.83 -21.87
CA HIS A 359 29.62 9.28 -22.04
C HIS A 359 28.92 9.64 -23.36
N PRO A 360 27.96 10.59 -23.38
CA PRO A 360 27.24 10.97 -24.60
C PRO A 360 28.15 11.41 -25.76
N ALA A 361 29.32 11.96 -25.44
CA ALA A 361 30.32 12.34 -26.45
C ALA A 361 31.08 11.16 -27.10
N LEU A 362 30.85 9.93 -26.62
CA LEU A 362 31.38 8.68 -27.17
C LEU A 362 30.26 7.85 -27.83
N GLU A 363 29.01 8.35 -27.84
CA GLU A 363 27.92 7.72 -28.59
C GLU A 363 28.03 8.07 -30.09
N PRO A 364 27.56 7.17 -30.99
CA PRO A 364 27.69 7.37 -32.43
C PRO A 364 26.87 8.59 -32.89
N ARG A 365 27.55 9.73 -33.07
CA ARG A 365 27.01 10.86 -33.83
C ARG A 365 27.47 10.74 -35.27
N THR A 366 26.52 10.85 -36.20
CA THR A 366 26.80 11.01 -37.62
C THR A 366 27.57 12.31 -37.83
N GLY A 367 28.87 12.20 -38.10
CA GLY A 367 29.75 13.31 -38.41
C GLY A 367 30.60 13.80 -37.22
N ASP A 368 31.90 13.60 -37.38
CA ASP A 368 33.04 14.29 -36.75
C ASP A 368 33.63 13.88 -35.38
N HIS A 369 34.96 13.69 -35.45
CA HIS A 369 36.06 13.80 -34.50
C HIS A 369 35.87 13.27 -33.05
N ALA A 370 36.78 12.38 -32.64
CA ALA A 370 36.90 11.89 -31.26
C ALA A 370 36.90 13.06 -30.25
N SER A 371 35.83 13.15 -29.47
CA SER A 371 35.68 14.13 -28.40
C SER A 371 36.72 13.89 -27.31
N LYS A 372 37.47 14.94 -26.93
CA LYS A 372 38.40 14.88 -25.79
C LYS A 372 37.60 14.88 -24.48
N VAL A 373 37.46 13.70 -23.88
CA VAL A 373 36.87 13.53 -22.54
C VAL A 373 37.96 13.72 -21.48
N ARG A 374 37.82 14.71 -20.60
CA ARG A 374 38.81 15.00 -19.54
C ARG A 374 38.42 14.41 -18.17
N PRO A 375 39.41 13.98 -17.36
CA PRO A 375 39.21 13.60 -15.97
C PRO A 375 38.39 14.61 -15.17
N THR A 376 37.25 14.17 -14.64
CA THR A 376 36.32 15.02 -13.89
C THR A 376 35.72 14.28 -12.70
N ARG A 377 35.71 14.94 -11.53
CA ARG A 377 35.12 14.41 -10.29
C ARG A 377 33.61 14.16 -10.38
N LEU A 378 32.97 14.76 -11.38
CA LEU A 378 31.53 14.68 -11.63
C LEU A 378 31.13 13.53 -12.55
N ALA A 379 32.07 12.71 -13.03
CA ALA A 379 31.73 11.59 -13.89
C ALA A 379 30.86 10.56 -13.15
N PRO A 380 29.75 10.11 -13.78
CA PRO A 380 28.89 9.09 -13.20
C PRO A 380 29.61 7.75 -13.14
N ILE A 381 29.64 7.16 -11.95
CA ILE A 381 30.21 5.85 -11.64
C ILE A 381 29.18 5.13 -10.78
N SER A 382 29.00 3.84 -11.05
CA SER A 382 28.20 2.94 -10.24
C SER A 382 29.09 2.00 -9.43
N LEU A 383 28.63 1.67 -8.23
CA LEU A 383 29.16 0.57 -7.42
C LEU A 383 28.18 -0.59 -7.51
N PHE A 384 28.69 -1.80 -7.62
CA PHE A 384 27.87 -3.00 -7.73
C PHE A 384 28.63 -4.23 -7.24
N LEU A 385 27.89 -5.28 -6.88
CA LEU A 385 28.47 -6.54 -6.47
C LEU A 385 29.07 -7.23 -7.69
N ARG A 386 30.27 -7.79 -7.53
CA ARG A 386 30.94 -8.47 -8.65
C ARG A 386 30.11 -9.63 -9.20
N ALA A 387 29.43 -10.36 -8.32
CA ALA A 387 28.54 -11.46 -8.68
C ALA A 387 27.38 -11.04 -9.61
N ASN A 388 26.98 -9.77 -9.55
CA ASN A 388 25.86 -9.23 -10.31
C ASN A 388 26.31 -8.40 -11.53
N GLY A 389 27.62 -8.27 -11.74
CA GLY A 389 28.19 -7.44 -12.81
C GLY A 389 27.72 -7.85 -14.21
N GLU A 390 27.57 -9.16 -14.45
CA GLU A 390 27.12 -9.71 -15.73
C GLU A 390 25.71 -9.24 -16.14
N GLU A 391 24.83 -9.02 -15.16
CA GLU A 391 23.45 -8.56 -15.38
C GLU A 391 23.33 -7.04 -15.57
N LEU A 392 24.30 -6.28 -15.04
CA LEU A 392 24.30 -4.81 -15.04
C LEU A 392 25.07 -4.24 -16.23
N ILE A 393 26.14 -4.90 -16.64
CA ILE A 393 27.00 -4.47 -17.74
C ILE A 393 26.41 -4.97 -19.05
N VAL A 394 25.68 -4.10 -19.72
CA VAL A 394 25.05 -4.38 -21.02
C VAL A 394 26.05 -4.23 -22.15
N ARG A 395 26.08 -5.20 -23.07
CA ARG A 395 26.87 -5.17 -24.29
C ARG A 395 26.38 -4.01 -25.14
N ARG A 396 27.29 -3.07 -25.40
CA ARG A 396 27.08 -2.03 -26.39
C ARG A 396 28.23 -2.12 -27.38
N GLU A 397 27.92 -1.97 -28.67
CA GLU A 397 28.96 -1.86 -29.70
C GLU A 397 29.84 -0.66 -29.36
N ALA A 398 31.05 -0.94 -28.88
CA ALA A 398 32.04 0.09 -28.66
C ALA A 398 32.39 0.67 -30.02
N ASN A 399 32.12 1.95 -30.22
CA ASN A 399 32.58 2.61 -31.43
C ASN A 399 34.06 2.92 -31.27
N ASP A 400 34.91 1.99 -31.71
CA ASP A 400 36.37 2.16 -31.70
C ASP A 400 36.80 3.45 -32.40
N ALA A 401 36.02 3.93 -33.38
CA ALA A 401 36.30 5.19 -34.08
C ALA A 401 36.17 6.42 -33.16
N ALA A 402 35.37 6.37 -32.09
CA ALA A 402 35.20 7.45 -31.11
C ALA A 402 36.33 7.50 -30.06
N LEU A 403 37.10 6.43 -29.91
CA LEU A 403 38.25 6.38 -29.01
C LEU A 403 39.47 7.07 -29.62
N SER A 404 40.30 7.71 -28.78
CA SER A 404 41.59 8.25 -29.22
C SER A 404 42.57 7.12 -29.54
N HIS A 405 43.58 7.40 -30.35
CA HIS A 405 44.65 6.44 -30.66
C HIS A 405 45.34 5.91 -29.39
N ALA A 406 45.58 6.79 -28.41
CA ALA A 406 46.15 6.41 -27.12
C ALA A 406 45.22 5.48 -26.33
N ALA A 407 43.91 5.73 -26.34
CA ALA A 407 42.93 4.87 -25.67
C ALA A 407 42.84 3.48 -26.31
N ARG A 408 42.88 3.37 -27.65
CA ARG A 408 42.88 2.08 -28.35
C ARG A 408 44.12 1.26 -28.04
N GLU A 409 45.31 1.86 -28.12
CA GLU A 409 46.56 1.16 -27.75
C GLU A 409 46.54 0.66 -26.30
N VAL A 410 46.04 1.49 -25.37
CA VAL A 410 45.92 1.10 -23.96
C VAL A 410 44.91 -0.04 -23.80
N LEU A 411 43.78 -0.01 -24.51
CA LEU A 411 42.77 -1.05 -24.49
C LEU A 411 43.33 -2.39 -25.01
N GLU A 412 43.94 -2.39 -26.20
CA GLU A 412 44.60 -3.56 -26.78
C GLU A 412 45.65 -4.15 -25.82
N ARG A 413 46.34 -3.26 -25.10
CA ARG A 413 47.38 -3.71 -24.19
C ARG A 413 46.83 -4.34 -22.90
N ILE A 414 45.71 -3.82 -22.40
CA ILE A 414 44.98 -4.43 -21.27
C ILE A 414 44.42 -5.80 -21.69
N GLU A 415 43.91 -5.92 -22.92
CA GLU A 415 43.45 -7.19 -23.50
C GLU A 415 44.57 -8.23 -23.58
N GLN A 416 45.74 -7.85 -24.09
CA GLN A 416 46.89 -8.75 -24.21
C GLN A 416 47.48 -9.18 -22.87
N LEU A 417 47.62 -8.23 -21.93
CA LEU A 417 48.30 -8.48 -20.65
C LEU A 417 47.38 -9.08 -19.58
N ARG A 418 46.05 -9.08 -19.78
CA ARG A 418 45.06 -9.71 -18.89
C ARG A 418 45.27 -9.29 -17.41
N ALA A 419 44.91 -8.04 -17.11
CA ALA A 419 45.04 -7.38 -15.80
C ALA A 419 46.40 -6.73 -15.46
N PRO A 420 46.95 -5.84 -16.32
CA PRO A 420 48.21 -5.15 -16.02
C PRO A 420 48.10 -4.07 -14.94
N PHE A 421 49.20 -3.79 -14.26
CA PHE A 421 49.33 -2.60 -13.41
C PHE A 421 49.62 -1.35 -14.25
N PHE A 422 49.30 -0.16 -13.71
CA PHE A 422 49.55 1.11 -14.40
C PHE A 422 50.99 1.28 -14.96
N PRO A 423 52.07 0.96 -14.20
CA PRO A 423 53.44 1.08 -14.73
C PRO A 423 53.74 0.13 -15.90
N GLU A 424 53.07 -1.02 -15.96
CA GLU A 424 53.23 -2.00 -17.04
C GLU A 424 52.56 -1.51 -18.32
N ILE A 425 51.38 -0.90 -18.19
CA ILE A 425 50.69 -0.23 -19.31
C ILE A 425 51.59 0.87 -19.88
N ALA A 426 52.07 1.79 -19.04
CA ALA A 426 52.93 2.89 -19.48
C ALA A 426 54.24 2.42 -20.13
N ARG A 427 54.89 1.39 -19.57
CA ARG A 427 56.11 0.83 -20.14
C ARG A 427 55.87 0.17 -21.50
N SER A 428 54.74 -0.52 -21.66
CA SER A 428 54.47 -1.29 -22.87
C SER A 428 53.92 -0.45 -24.01
N THR A 429 53.14 0.60 -23.74
CA THR A 429 52.71 1.58 -24.75
C THR A 429 53.79 2.60 -25.09
N LYS A 430 54.85 2.72 -24.27
CA LYS A 430 55.93 3.73 -24.38
C LYS A 430 55.39 5.18 -24.36
N ARG A 431 54.22 5.40 -23.76
CA ARG A 431 53.60 6.72 -23.61
C ARG A 431 53.96 7.40 -22.30
N LEU A 432 53.78 8.72 -22.24
CA LEU A 432 53.91 9.45 -20.98
C LEU A 432 52.82 9.00 -20.00
N PRO A 433 53.11 8.94 -18.67
CA PRO A 433 52.12 8.58 -17.67
C PRO A 433 50.82 9.40 -17.75
N SER A 434 50.92 10.69 -18.06
CA SER A 434 49.75 11.57 -18.24
C SER A 434 48.87 11.17 -19.42
N GLU A 435 49.46 10.74 -20.54
CA GLU A 435 48.70 10.25 -21.70
C GLU A 435 47.99 8.93 -21.38
N VAL A 436 48.63 8.06 -20.59
CA VAL A 436 48.01 6.80 -20.13
C VAL A 436 46.87 7.08 -19.16
N GLU A 437 47.00 8.06 -18.26
CA GLU A 437 45.90 8.50 -17.39
C GLU A 437 44.71 9.06 -18.18
N GLU A 438 44.96 9.90 -19.19
CA GLU A 438 43.92 10.43 -20.08
C GLU A 438 43.25 9.31 -20.89
N ALA A 439 44.03 8.38 -21.41
CA ALA A 439 43.54 7.19 -22.12
C ALA A 439 42.66 6.31 -21.22
N LEU A 440 43.15 5.96 -20.02
CA LEU A 440 42.38 5.20 -19.03
C LEU A 440 41.09 5.91 -18.65
N TRP A 441 41.12 7.24 -18.49
CA TRP A 441 39.92 8.01 -18.22
C TRP A 441 38.91 7.94 -19.38
N GLN A 442 39.36 8.05 -20.63
CA GLN A 442 38.50 7.89 -21.79
C GLN A 442 37.86 6.50 -21.83
N LEU A 443 38.62 5.45 -21.48
CA LEU A 443 38.11 4.08 -21.40
C LEU A 443 37.11 3.89 -20.24
N ILE A 444 37.32 4.52 -19.08
CA ILE A 444 36.34 4.56 -17.98
C ILE A 444 35.07 5.28 -18.44
N ALA A 445 35.22 6.40 -19.15
CA ALA A 445 34.11 7.16 -19.70
C ALA A 445 33.32 6.39 -20.77
N ALA A 446 33.97 5.47 -21.48
CA ALA A 446 33.35 4.53 -22.39
C ALA A 446 32.69 3.32 -21.68
N GLY A 447 32.97 3.10 -20.39
CA GLY A 447 32.50 1.93 -19.64
C GLY A 447 33.25 0.63 -19.95
N LEU A 448 34.48 0.72 -20.47
CA LEU A 448 35.24 -0.45 -20.96
C LEU A 448 36.23 -1.02 -19.95
N VAL A 449 36.67 -0.21 -18.98
CA VAL A 449 37.68 -0.63 -18.00
C VAL A 449 37.26 -0.33 -16.57
N THR A 450 37.73 -1.16 -15.66
CA THR A 450 37.65 -1.01 -14.20
C THR A 450 39.00 -1.35 -13.57
N ALA A 451 39.14 -1.12 -12.27
CA ALA A 451 40.32 -1.52 -11.51
C ALA A 451 39.94 -2.17 -10.17
N ASP A 452 40.83 -3.03 -9.67
CA ASP A 452 40.64 -3.79 -8.42
C ASP A 452 40.40 -2.93 -7.16
N GLY A 453 40.76 -1.65 -7.18
CA GLY A 453 40.60 -0.74 -6.05
C GLY A 453 39.94 0.56 -6.48
N PHE A 454 39.11 1.13 -5.60
CA PHE A 454 38.54 2.45 -5.82
C PHE A 454 39.62 3.55 -5.74
N ASP A 455 40.76 3.27 -5.08
CA ASP A 455 41.92 4.18 -5.02
C ASP A 455 42.47 4.54 -6.41
N ALA A 456 42.36 3.65 -7.40
CA ALA A 456 42.75 3.95 -8.78
C ALA A 456 41.91 5.09 -9.38
N LEU A 457 40.61 5.11 -9.10
CA LEU A 457 39.71 6.19 -9.51
C LEU A 457 39.98 7.49 -8.73
N ARG A 458 40.30 7.38 -7.42
CA ARG A 458 40.71 8.53 -6.61
C ARG A 458 41.98 9.20 -7.16
N ALA A 459 42.96 8.40 -7.58
CA ALA A 459 44.20 8.89 -8.17
C ALA A 459 43.98 9.64 -9.49
N LEU A 460 43.05 9.17 -10.34
CA LEU A 460 42.70 9.82 -11.61
C LEU A 460 41.89 11.11 -11.44
N THR A 461 41.11 11.23 -10.37
CA THR A 461 40.18 12.35 -10.15
C THR A 461 40.73 13.45 -9.24
N ASP A 462 41.74 13.16 -8.40
CA ASP A 462 42.37 14.14 -7.52
C ASP A 462 43.80 14.49 -7.91
N ALA A 463 43.95 15.66 -8.55
CA ALA A 463 45.25 16.18 -8.96
C ALA A 463 46.22 16.44 -7.79
N LYS A 464 45.72 16.65 -6.55
CA LYS A 464 46.59 16.85 -5.38
C LYS A 464 47.29 15.56 -4.94
N ARG A 465 46.64 14.40 -5.10
CA ARG A 465 47.27 13.09 -4.85
C ARG A 465 48.32 12.73 -5.92
N ARG A 466 48.18 13.23 -7.15
CA ARG A 466 49.17 13.04 -8.24
C ARG A 466 50.53 13.64 -7.91
N LEU A 467 50.57 14.76 -7.19
CA LEU A 467 51.78 15.54 -6.98
C LEU A 467 52.65 15.07 -5.81
N GLY A 468 52.14 14.18 -4.94
CA GLY A 468 52.80 13.83 -3.68
C GLY A 468 52.91 15.04 -2.75
N GLU A 469 52.67 14.85 -1.46
CA GLU A 469 53.06 15.88 -0.50
C GLU A 469 54.57 16.14 -0.64
N LYS A 470 54.96 17.43 -0.61
CA LYS A 470 56.32 17.96 -0.81
C LYS A 470 57.35 17.40 0.20
N GLY A 471 57.73 16.13 0.05
CA GLY A 471 58.74 15.48 0.87
C GLY A 471 59.66 14.62 0.02
N LEU A 472 60.98 14.80 0.18
CA LEU A 472 62.08 14.13 -0.54
C LEU A 472 62.11 12.58 -0.44
N ARG A 473 61.09 11.95 0.16
CA ARG A 473 60.91 10.49 0.29
C ARG A 473 59.48 10.01 -0.03
N ALA A 474 58.62 10.84 -0.62
CA ALA A 474 57.29 10.41 -1.03
C ALA A 474 57.38 9.59 -2.33
N ARG A 475 57.23 8.25 -2.23
CA ARG A 475 56.95 7.44 -3.43
C ARG A 475 55.68 8.00 -4.08
N PRO A 476 55.67 8.25 -5.41
CA PRO A 476 54.42 8.42 -6.13
C PRO A 476 53.56 7.21 -5.77
N ARG A 477 52.42 7.41 -5.11
CA ARG A 477 51.46 6.33 -4.90
C ARG A 477 50.89 6.06 -6.29
N SER A 478 51.57 5.21 -7.07
CA SER A 478 50.97 4.63 -8.27
C SER A 478 49.64 4.02 -7.82
N SER A 479 48.57 4.31 -8.56
CA SER A 479 47.24 3.76 -8.31
C SER A 479 47.34 2.28 -7.92
N GLY A 480 46.90 1.96 -6.70
CA GLY A 480 46.92 0.58 -6.22
C GLY A 480 45.82 -0.22 -6.91
N GLY A 481 46.18 -1.15 -7.80
CA GLY A 481 45.24 -2.09 -8.41
C GLY A 481 45.60 -2.47 -9.84
N ARG A 482 45.12 -3.63 -10.29
CA ARG A 482 45.22 -4.04 -11.69
C ARG A 482 44.07 -3.44 -12.48
N TRP A 483 44.33 -3.12 -13.74
CA TRP A 483 43.33 -2.62 -14.68
C TRP A 483 42.75 -3.78 -15.48
N THR A 484 41.43 -3.95 -15.46
CA THR A 484 40.74 -5.04 -16.13
C THR A 484 39.63 -4.51 -17.02
N LEU A 485 39.31 -5.26 -18.07
CA LEU A 485 38.17 -4.94 -18.93
C LEU A 485 36.86 -5.23 -18.20
N LEU A 486 35.91 -4.32 -18.36
CA LEU A 486 34.51 -4.55 -18.02
C LEU A 486 33.90 -5.39 -19.13
N HIS A 487 33.77 -6.69 -18.88
CA HIS A 487 33.16 -7.60 -19.83
C HIS A 487 31.65 -7.50 -19.69
N ALA A 488 31.00 -7.06 -20.77
CA ALA A 488 29.57 -7.14 -20.86
C ALA A 488 29.14 -8.58 -21.22
N ALA A 489 28.27 -9.17 -20.41
CA ALA A 489 27.79 -10.54 -20.62
C ALA A 489 26.42 -10.55 -21.30
N SER A 490 25.54 -9.61 -20.96
CA SER A 490 24.16 -9.55 -21.46
C SER A 490 23.95 -8.45 -22.51
N GLU A 491 23.08 -8.68 -23.49
CA GLU A 491 22.64 -7.67 -24.47
C GLU A 491 21.56 -6.73 -23.91
N ARG A 492 20.91 -7.12 -22.80
CA ARG A 492 19.82 -6.37 -22.21
C ARG A 492 19.73 -6.58 -20.70
N ILE A 493 19.27 -5.57 -19.99
CA ILE A 493 18.96 -5.68 -18.56
C ILE A 493 17.70 -6.51 -18.39
N GLU A 494 17.78 -7.59 -17.62
CA GLU A 494 16.64 -8.43 -17.30
C GLU A 494 15.62 -7.67 -16.43
N PRO A 495 14.38 -7.46 -16.89
CA PRO A 495 13.41 -6.64 -16.17
C PRO A 495 13.06 -7.16 -14.77
N GLU A 496 13.09 -8.49 -14.55
CA GLU A 496 12.80 -9.08 -13.24
C GLU A 496 13.92 -8.83 -12.22
N ALA A 497 15.17 -9.04 -12.61
CA ALA A 497 16.31 -8.73 -11.75
C ALA A 497 16.34 -7.23 -11.41
N PHE A 498 16.06 -6.36 -12.38
CA PHE A 498 15.98 -4.92 -12.16
C PHE A 498 14.82 -4.53 -11.22
N ALA A 499 13.64 -5.14 -11.37
CA ALA A 499 12.51 -4.90 -10.47
C ALA A 499 12.84 -5.27 -9.02
N ARG A 500 13.54 -6.39 -8.78
CA ARG A 500 14.01 -6.77 -7.43
C ARG A 500 14.97 -5.72 -6.84
N ARG A 501 15.88 -5.17 -7.65
CA ARG A 501 16.78 -4.08 -7.21
C ARG A 501 16.02 -2.81 -6.84
N LEU A 502 15.05 -2.41 -7.67
CA LEU A 502 14.19 -1.25 -7.37
C LEU A 502 13.42 -1.42 -6.06
N LEU A 503 12.84 -2.60 -5.85
CA LEU A 503 12.12 -2.93 -4.62
C LEU A 503 13.03 -2.91 -3.39
N ALA A 504 14.24 -3.47 -3.49
CA ALA A 504 15.22 -3.43 -2.40
C ALA A 504 15.67 -1.99 -2.07
N ARG A 505 15.82 -1.13 -3.10
CA ARG A 505 16.30 0.24 -2.94
C ARG A 505 15.24 1.21 -2.42
N TRP A 506 14.03 1.12 -2.96
CA TRP A 506 12.95 2.08 -2.71
C TRP A 506 11.88 1.56 -1.74
N GLY A 507 11.80 0.24 -1.53
CA GLY A 507 10.74 -0.41 -0.74
C GLY A 507 9.39 -0.42 -1.45
N VAL A 508 8.93 0.75 -1.91
CA VAL A 508 7.73 0.96 -2.72
C VAL A 508 8.13 1.51 -4.09
N VAL A 509 7.67 0.86 -5.16
CA VAL A 509 8.00 1.17 -6.55
C VAL A 509 6.74 1.62 -7.29
N PHE A 510 6.85 2.77 -7.95
CA PHE A 510 5.82 3.36 -8.81
C PHE A 510 6.49 4.16 -9.93
N ARG A 511 5.73 4.59 -10.93
CA ARG A 511 6.28 5.18 -12.16
C ARG A 511 7.25 6.34 -11.91
N ASP A 512 6.90 7.27 -11.02
CA ASP A 512 7.68 8.51 -10.86
C ASP A 512 8.99 8.29 -10.08
N VAL A 513 9.06 7.31 -9.17
CA VAL A 513 10.30 7.02 -8.42
C VAL A 513 11.42 6.50 -9.33
N ILE A 514 11.06 5.91 -10.48
CA ILE A 514 12.01 5.35 -11.45
C ILE A 514 12.57 6.43 -12.38
N ALA A 515 12.01 7.65 -12.40
CA ALA A 515 12.43 8.71 -13.33
C ALA A 515 13.93 9.07 -13.23
N ARG A 516 14.59 8.77 -12.11
CA ARG A 516 16.03 9.03 -11.89
C ARG A 516 16.93 7.82 -12.13
N GLU A 517 16.37 6.67 -12.46
CA GLU A 517 17.10 5.44 -12.73
C GLU A 517 17.57 5.43 -14.19
N SER A 518 18.86 5.70 -14.43
CA SER A 518 19.43 5.78 -15.79
C SER A 518 19.31 4.46 -16.57
N LEU A 519 19.36 3.33 -15.86
CA LEU A 519 19.36 1.99 -16.42
C LEU A 519 17.96 1.33 -16.45
N ALA A 520 16.91 2.06 -16.08
CA ALA A 520 15.59 1.45 -15.97
C ALA A 520 15.05 0.96 -17.33
N PRO A 521 14.59 -0.31 -17.41
CA PRO A 521 13.74 -0.75 -18.50
C PRO A 521 12.47 0.09 -18.60
N ARG A 522 11.79 0.02 -19.75
CA ARG A 522 10.53 0.76 -19.94
C ARG A 522 9.52 0.35 -18.87
N TRP A 523 8.79 1.33 -18.31
CA TRP A 523 7.80 1.07 -17.25
C TRP A 523 6.80 -0.04 -17.60
N ARG A 524 6.38 -0.14 -18.87
CA ARG A 524 5.50 -1.21 -19.36
C ARG A 524 6.06 -2.62 -19.11
N GLU A 525 7.37 -2.80 -19.27
CA GLU A 525 8.04 -4.09 -19.07
C GLU A 525 8.17 -4.42 -17.59
N LEU A 526 8.54 -3.43 -16.78
CA LEU A 526 8.57 -3.55 -15.32
C LEU A 526 7.19 -3.88 -14.74
N LEU A 527 6.13 -3.24 -15.25
CA LEU A 527 4.76 -3.48 -14.79
C LEU A 527 4.31 -4.94 -15.00
N LEU A 528 4.67 -5.53 -16.15
CA LEU A 528 4.35 -6.95 -16.43
C LEU A 528 5.07 -7.90 -15.47
N VAL A 529 6.30 -7.58 -15.08
CA VAL A 529 7.05 -8.34 -14.08
C VAL A 529 6.45 -8.16 -12.70
N LEU A 530 6.21 -6.91 -12.27
CA LEU A 530 5.70 -6.59 -10.95
C LEU A 530 4.34 -7.26 -10.70
N ARG A 531 3.45 -7.26 -11.70
CA ARG A 531 2.17 -8.01 -11.63
C ARG A 531 2.37 -9.53 -11.53
N ARG A 532 3.37 -10.10 -12.21
CA ARG A 532 3.72 -11.53 -12.06
C ARG A 532 4.30 -11.85 -10.69
N MET A 533 5.10 -10.95 -10.12
CA MET A 533 5.61 -11.10 -8.75
C MET A 533 4.49 -10.97 -7.71
N GLU A 534 3.52 -10.08 -7.95
CA GLU A 534 2.32 -9.94 -7.11
C GLU A 534 1.45 -11.19 -7.17
N ALA A 535 1.21 -11.75 -8.36
CA ALA A 535 0.45 -12.98 -8.53
C ALA A 535 1.10 -14.19 -7.83
N ARG A 536 2.44 -14.19 -7.68
CA ARG A 536 3.19 -15.18 -6.88
C ARG A 536 3.13 -14.92 -5.37
N GLY A 537 2.62 -13.76 -4.95
CA GLY A 537 2.59 -13.34 -3.55
C GLY A 537 3.92 -12.83 -3.00
N GLU A 538 4.94 -12.60 -3.86
CA GLU A 538 6.25 -12.08 -3.44
C GLU A 538 6.17 -10.59 -3.06
N ILE A 539 5.26 -9.85 -3.70
CA ILE A 539 5.04 -8.43 -3.46
C ILE A 539 3.54 -8.13 -3.39
N ARG A 540 3.20 -6.93 -2.93
CA ARG A 540 1.82 -6.45 -2.86
C ARG A 540 1.62 -5.27 -3.79
N GLY A 541 0.58 -5.31 -4.62
CA GLY A 541 0.11 -4.17 -5.41
C GLY A 541 -0.98 -3.39 -4.67
N GLY A 542 -0.97 -2.08 -4.80
CA GLY A 542 -1.94 -1.20 -4.16
C GLY A 542 -1.64 0.27 -4.33
N ARG A 543 -2.32 1.10 -3.53
CA ARG A 543 -1.97 2.50 -3.31
C ARG A 543 -1.47 2.62 -1.89
N PHE A 544 -0.17 2.76 -1.74
CA PHE A 544 0.48 2.86 -0.44
C PHE A 544 0.86 4.31 -0.11
N ILE A 545 0.96 5.18 -1.11
CA ILE A 545 1.38 6.58 -0.96
C ILE A 545 0.34 7.47 -1.65
N THR A 546 -0.13 8.51 -0.96
CA THR A 546 -1.05 9.52 -1.52
C THR A 546 -0.32 10.50 -2.46
N GLY A 547 -1.07 11.13 -3.37
CA GLY A 547 -0.53 12.16 -4.27
C GLY A 547 0.15 11.66 -5.54
N PHE A 548 0.26 10.34 -5.75
CA PHE A 548 0.82 9.74 -6.96
C PHE A 548 -0.22 8.92 -7.72
N VAL A 549 -0.21 9.03 -9.04
CA VAL A 549 -1.14 8.33 -9.94
C VAL A 549 -0.51 7.02 -10.43
N GLY A 550 -1.32 5.97 -10.49
CA GLY A 550 -0.93 4.67 -11.04
C GLY A 550 -0.81 3.57 -9.98
N GLU A 551 -0.43 2.38 -10.45
CA GLU A 551 -0.18 1.20 -9.61
C GLU A 551 1.15 1.35 -8.85
N GLN A 552 1.13 0.99 -7.56
CA GLN A 552 2.31 0.96 -6.70
C GLN A 552 2.53 -0.47 -6.22
N PHE A 553 3.79 -0.87 -6.11
CA PHE A 553 4.18 -2.22 -5.69
C PHE A 553 5.18 -2.14 -4.55
N ALA A 554 5.00 -2.96 -3.53
CA ALA A 554 5.85 -2.93 -2.36
C ALA A 554 6.20 -4.32 -1.85
N LEU A 555 7.38 -4.44 -1.25
CA LEU A 555 7.76 -5.61 -0.46
C LEU A 555 6.92 -5.67 0.83
N PRO A 556 6.54 -6.87 1.31
CA PRO A 556 5.82 -7.01 2.57
C PRO A 556 6.53 -6.33 3.75
N GLU A 557 7.86 -6.47 3.83
CA GLU A 557 8.69 -5.88 4.89
C GLU A 557 8.70 -4.35 4.81
N ALA A 558 8.68 -3.79 3.59
CA ALA A 558 8.58 -2.35 3.39
C ALA A 558 7.22 -1.80 3.85
N LEU A 559 6.13 -2.55 3.63
CA LEU A 559 4.80 -2.17 4.11
C LEU A 559 4.70 -2.23 5.64
N GLU A 560 5.30 -3.23 6.26
CA GLU A 560 5.36 -3.32 7.73
C GLU A 560 6.13 -2.15 8.34
N ALA A 561 7.28 -1.79 7.74
CA ALA A 561 8.07 -0.64 8.16
C ALA A 561 7.31 0.69 7.97
N LEU A 562 6.59 0.87 6.86
CA LEU A 562 5.70 2.03 6.64
C LEU A 562 4.59 2.11 7.70
N ARG A 563 3.95 0.98 8.02
CA ARG A 563 2.92 0.90 9.07
C ARG A 563 3.47 1.18 10.46
N ALA A 564 4.69 0.73 10.76
CA ALA A 564 5.36 1.01 12.02
C ALA A 564 5.66 2.51 12.18
N LEU A 565 6.13 3.16 11.11
CA LEU A 565 6.40 4.60 11.11
C LEU A 565 5.12 5.43 11.30
N ARG A 566 4.01 5.00 10.67
CA ARG A 566 2.69 5.63 10.86
C ARG A 566 2.21 5.52 12.31
N ARG A 567 2.35 4.34 12.93
CA ARG A 567 1.97 4.12 14.35
C ARG A 567 2.81 4.94 15.32
N ALA A 568 4.08 5.19 15.00
CA ALA A 568 4.99 5.97 15.84
C ALA A 568 4.73 7.49 15.79
N GLY A 569 3.71 7.97 15.06
CA GLY A 569 3.34 9.39 15.04
C GLY A 569 4.28 10.29 14.23
N GLY A 570 5.24 9.72 13.50
CA GLY A 570 6.06 10.42 12.52
C GLY A 570 6.81 11.64 13.07
N GLU A 571 7.76 11.44 13.99
CA GLU A 571 8.75 12.50 14.26
C GLU A 571 9.52 12.79 12.96
N THR A 572 9.34 14.00 12.44
CA THR A 572 9.97 14.47 11.21
C THR A 572 11.38 14.97 11.52
N GLU A 573 12.31 14.03 11.57
CA GLU A 573 13.73 14.33 11.67
C GLU A 573 14.20 15.03 10.39
N THR A 574 14.91 16.14 10.55
CA THR A 574 15.47 16.87 9.42
C THR A 574 16.83 16.29 9.05
N VAL A 575 16.94 15.80 7.81
CA VAL A 575 18.17 15.19 7.31
C VAL A 575 18.66 15.99 6.11
N ALA A 576 19.88 16.52 6.22
CA ALA A 576 20.55 17.17 5.10
C ALA A 576 21.15 16.11 4.18
N VAL A 577 20.73 16.09 2.92
CA VAL A 577 21.29 15.20 1.89
C VAL A 577 22.04 16.00 0.83
N SER A 578 22.98 15.34 0.18
CA SER A 578 23.68 15.90 -0.98
C SER A 578 22.72 16.04 -2.16
N ALA A 579 22.91 17.05 -3.00
CA ALA A 579 22.13 17.21 -4.23
C ALA A 579 22.22 15.98 -5.16
N TYR A 580 23.32 15.24 -5.08
CA TYR A 580 23.55 14.01 -5.86
C TYR A 580 23.05 12.74 -5.18
N ASP A 581 22.58 12.80 -3.92
CA ASP A 581 22.10 11.60 -3.23
C ASP A 581 20.81 11.09 -3.88
N PRO A 582 20.60 9.76 -4.04
CA PRO A 582 19.33 9.22 -4.53
C PRO A 582 18.12 9.70 -3.72
N LEU A 583 18.27 9.97 -2.42
CA LEU A 583 17.19 10.49 -1.58
C LEU A 583 16.80 11.94 -1.87
N ASN A 584 17.55 12.68 -2.70
CA ASN A 584 17.20 14.06 -3.05
C ASN A 584 15.98 14.12 -3.97
N LEU A 585 14.79 13.75 -3.51
CA LEU A 585 13.58 13.56 -4.32
C LEU A 585 12.84 14.86 -4.68
N GLY A 586 13.52 16.01 -4.58
CA GLY A 586 12.99 17.31 -5.00
C GLY A 586 12.60 17.30 -6.48
N GLY A 587 11.40 17.76 -6.79
CA GLY A 587 10.84 17.79 -8.14
C GLY A 587 10.32 16.45 -8.66
N VAL A 588 10.37 15.38 -7.85
CA VAL A 588 9.80 14.06 -8.19
C VAL A 588 8.69 13.69 -7.22
N ILE A 589 9.02 13.62 -5.92
CA ILE A 589 8.06 13.25 -4.85
C ILE A 589 7.68 14.47 -4.01
N LEU A 590 8.65 15.36 -3.78
CA LEU A 590 8.42 16.62 -3.09
C LEU A 590 8.33 17.77 -4.11
N PRO A 591 7.49 18.81 -3.85
CA PRO A 591 7.51 20.01 -4.67
C PRO A 591 8.93 20.58 -4.73
N ALA A 592 9.33 21.08 -5.91
CA ALA A 592 10.69 21.55 -6.13
C ALA A 592 11.04 22.67 -5.13
N ALA A 593 12.06 22.45 -4.28
CA ALA A 593 12.59 23.51 -3.45
C ALA A 593 13.28 24.57 -4.33
N ALA A 594 13.13 25.84 -3.97
CA ALA A 594 13.78 26.95 -4.66
C ALA A 594 15.32 26.73 -4.73
N PRO A 595 15.98 27.13 -5.84
CA PRO A 595 17.40 26.85 -6.06
C PRO A 595 18.28 27.60 -5.03
N GLY A 596 18.81 26.86 -4.06
CA GLY A 596 19.83 27.28 -3.08
C GLY A 596 21.03 26.31 -3.05
N PRO A 597 22.17 26.68 -2.47
CA PRO A 597 23.47 26.08 -2.79
C PRO A 597 23.61 24.64 -2.27
N LEU A 598 23.78 23.68 -3.20
CA LEU A 598 24.41 22.33 -3.10
C LEU A 598 24.09 21.40 -1.90
N ARG A 599 23.19 21.76 -0.99
CA ARG A 599 22.63 20.93 0.07
C ARG A 599 21.12 21.13 0.10
N SER A 600 20.35 20.10 -0.27
CA SER A 600 18.92 20.10 -0.01
C SER A 600 18.68 19.58 1.41
N VAL A 601 18.10 20.42 2.24
CA VAL A 601 17.53 19.98 3.51
C VAL A 601 16.19 19.33 3.16
N LEU A 602 16.08 18.01 3.35
CA LEU A 602 14.80 17.33 3.24
C LEU A 602 14.06 17.54 4.56
N THR A 603 13.23 18.58 4.60
CA THR A 603 12.23 18.75 5.65
C THR A 603 10.99 17.98 5.23
N ALA A 604 10.64 16.94 5.99
CA ALA A 604 9.30 16.37 5.94
C ALA A 604 8.36 17.40 6.59
N ALA A 605 7.86 18.36 5.81
CA ALA A 605 6.85 19.29 6.28
C ALA A 605 5.50 18.57 6.29
N SER A 606 4.87 18.51 7.48
CA SER A 606 3.48 18.11 7.64
C SER A 606 2.58 19.17 6.99
N GLY A 607 2.00 18.83 5.84
CA GLY A 607 0.92 19.58 5.20
C GLY A 607 -0.30 18.70 5.10
#